data_AF-A0A193H9L3-F1
#
_entry.id   AF-A0A193H9L3-F1
#
_cell.length_a   1.000
_cell.length_b   1.000
_cell.length_c   1.000
_cell.angle_alpha   90.00
_cell.angle_beta   90.00
_cell.angle_gamma   90.00
#
_symmetry.space_group_name_H-M   'P 1'
#
loop_
_entity.id
_entity.type
_entity.pdbx_description
1 polymer ?
#
loop_
_entity_poly.entity_id
_entity_poly.type
_entity_poly.pdbx_seq_one_letter_code
_entity_poly.pdbx_strand_id
1 'polypeptide(L)'
;DELLSSAELRLYRHQINEAIADTLLADQGLHRINVYEVLKPPRQGQLITQLLDTRLVHHNASRWESFDVSPAVLRWTREGLPNYGLAVEVLHLNQTPRHQGRHVRISRSLHREPDEDWDQLRPLLVTFGHDGKGHPLTRRTKRSPKRNRKRNRNCRSHE
;
A
#
# COMPACT_ATOMS: atom_id res chain seq x y z
N ASP A 1 -16.53 -19.07 8.62
CA ASP A 1 -15.72 -18.55 7.51
C ASP A 1 -15.16 -17.20 7.86
N GLU A 2 -13.85 -17.06 7.68
CA GLU A 2 -13.14 -15.80 7.76
C GLU A 2 -13.33 -15.05 6.44
N LEU A 3 -13.79 -13.80 6.50
CA LEU A 3 -13.97 -12.94 5.34
C LEU A 3 -12.87 -11.89 5.31
N LEU A 4 -12.07 -11.88 4.23
CA LEU A 4 -11.09 -10.84 4.00
C LEU A 4 -11.78 -9.55 3.53
N SER A 5 -11.41 -8.42 4.14
CA SER A 5 -11.90 -7.09 3.81
C SER A 5 -10.91 -6.26 3.01
N SER A 6 -9.61 -6.38 3.30
CA SER A 6 -8.55 -5.61 2.62
C SER A 6 -7.20 -6.29 2.75
N ALA A 7 -6.23 -5.85 1.94
CA ALA A 7 -4.86 -6.33 2.01
C ALA A 7 -3.85 -5.24 1.62
N GLU A 8 -2.70 -5.25 2.29
CA GLU A 8 -1.57 -4.37 2.02
C GLU A 8 -0.30 -5.18 1.75
N LEU A 9 0.45 -4.80 0.71
CA LEU A 9 1.83 -5.23 0.55
C LEU A 9 2.74 -4.24 1.27
N ARG A 10 3.53 -4.72 2.23
CA ARG A 10 4.52 -3.91 2.95
C ARG A 10 5.92 -4.21 2.42
N LEU A 11 6.58 -3.16 1.96
CA LEU A 11 7.96 -3.21 1.48
C LEU A 11 8.84 -2.34 2.36
N TYR A 12 9.99 -2.87 2.76
CA TYR A 12 10.98 -2.09 3.49
C TYR A 12 11.89 -1.34 2.50
N ARG A 13 12.02 -0.03 2.68
CA ARG A 13 13.03 0.77 2.00
C ARG A 13 14.16 1.13 2.95
N HIS A 14 15.38 1.09 2.43
CA HIS A 14 16.61 1.43 3.14
C HIS A 14 17.19 2.72 2.58
N GLN A 15 17.57 3.65 3.45
CA GLN A 15 18.19 4.90 3.05
C GLN A 15 19.46 4.66 2.22
N ILE A 16 19.64 5.43 1.16
CA ILE A 16 20.90 5.46 0.41
C ILE A 16 21.69 6.66 0.93
N ASN A 17 22.74 6.40 1.71
CA ASN A 17 23.67 7.44 2.16
C ASN A 17 24.53 7.88 0.96
N GLU A 18 24.24 9.06 0.44
CA GLU A 18 25.08 9.74 -0.54
C GLU A 18 26.19 10.47 0.22
N ALA A 19 27.36 9.85 0.33
CA ALA A 19 28.55 10.58 0.71
C ALA A 19 28.98 11.44 -0.50
N ILE A 20 28.65 12.73 -0.43
CA ILE A 20 29.28 13.82 -1.19
C ILE A 20 28.99 13.80 -2.70
N ALA A 21 27.88 14.40 -3.12
CA ALA A 21 27.83 15.31 -4.27
C ALA A 21 26.50 16.09 -4.29
N ASP A 22 26.64 17.41 -4.11
CA ASP A 22 25.76 18.45 -4.65
C ASP A 22 24.36 18.63 -4.05
N THR A 23 24.38 19.23 -2.86
CA THR A 23 23.70 20.47 -2.40
C THR A 23 22.64 21.21 -3.25
N LEU A 24 22.25 20.84 -4.47
CA LEU A 24 21.32 21.62 -5.28
C LEU A 24 20.42 20.72 -6.12
N LEU A 25 19.26 20.38 -5.56
CA LEU A 25 17.94 20.21 -6.19
C LEU A 25 17.15 19.19 -5.35
N ALA A 26 16.12 19.65 -4.64
CA ALA A 26 15.25 18.85 -3.77
C ALA A 26 14.56 17.66 -4.48
N ASP A 27 14.70 17.56 -5.80
CA ASP A 27 14.10 16.55 -6.67
C ASP A 27 15.05 15.39 -7.04
N GLN A 28 16.37 15.50 -6.78
CA GLN A 28 17.38 14.51 -7.22
C GLN A 28 17.26 13.13 -6.54
N GLY A 29 16.28 12.96 -5.65
CA GLY A 29 16.19 11.81 -4.77
C GLY A 29 14.90 11.03 -4.78
N LEU A 30 14.09 11.13 -5.83
CA LEU A 30 12.79 10.48 -5.92
C LEU A 30 12.84 9.19 -6.75
N HIS A 31 12.18 8.16 -6.21
CA HIS A 31 11.92 6.89 -6.87
C HIS A 31 10.44 6.59 -6.88
N ARG A 32 9.95 6.05 -7.99
CA ARG A 32 8.58 5.57 -8.09
C ARG A 32 8.56 4.06 -7.90
N ILE A 33 7.77 3.60 -6.95
CA ILE A 33 7.50 2.17 -6.72
C ILE A 33 6.12 1.88 -7.29
N ASN A 34 6.04 0.95 -8.22
CA ASN A 34 4.80 0.47 -8.80
C ASN A 34 4.57 -0.98 -8.37
N VAL A 35 3.34 -1.29 -7.95
CA VAL A 35 2.92 -2.65 -7.58
C VAL A 35 1.84 -3.10 -8.56
N TYR A 36 2.04 -4.28 -9.13
CA TYR A 36 1.17 -4.86 -10.14
C TYR A 36 0.68 -6.25 -9.72
N GLU A 37 -0.53 -6.61 -10.15
CA GLU A 37 -0.99 -7.99 -10.21
C GLU A 37 -0.49 -8.66 -11.49
N VAL A 38 -0.02 -9.91 -11.38
CA VAL A 38 0.29 -10.75 -12.53
C VAL A 38 -0.97 -11.49 -12.97
N LEU A 39 -1.41 -11.27 -14.22
CA LEU A 39 -2.68 -11.78 -14.73
C LEU A 39 -2.58 -13.14 -15.43
N LYS A 40 -1.37 -13.54 -15.85
CA LYS A 40 -1.10 -14.83 -16.51
C LYS A 40 0.22 -15.43 -16.04
N PRO A 41 0.41 -16.75 -16.15
CA PRO A 41 1.70 -17.37 -15.87
C PRO A 41 2.82 -16.65 -16.65
N PRO A 42 3.94 -16.28 -15.97
CA PRO A 42 5.06 -15.63 -16.64
C PRO A 42 5.57 -16.48 -17.79
N ARG A 43 5.74 -15.87 -18.97
CA ARG A 43 6.41 -16.47 -20.12
C ARG A 43 7.77 -15.81 -20.28
N GLN A 44 8.70 -16.48 -20.96
CA GLN A 44 10.05 -15.94 -21.18
C GLN A 44 9.98 -14.50 -21.74
N GLY A 45 10.41 -13.53 -20.93
CA GLY A 45 10.46 -12.10 -21.29
C GLY A 45 9.13 -11.35 -21.32
N GLN A 46 7.98 -11.98 -21.00
CA GLN A 46 6.68 -11.32 -21.05
C GLN A 46 5.88 -11.55 -19.77
N LEU A 47 5.55 -10.45 -19.09
CA LEU A 47 4.57 -10.42 -18.01
C LEU A 47 3.33 -9.67 -18.48
N ILE A 48 2.16 -10.23 -18.23
CA ILE A 48 0.88 -9.53 -18.42
C ILE A 48 0.42 -9.07 -17.04
N THR A 49 0.42 -7.77 -16.83
CA THR A 49 0.24 -7.18 -15.50
C THR A 49 -0.81 -6.07 -15.49
N GLN A 50 -1.41 -5.85 -14.33
CA GLN A 50 -2.30 -4.72 -14.06
C GLN A 50 -1.78 -3.92 -12.87
N LEU A 51 -1.67 -2.61 -13.00
CA LEU A 51 -1.22 -1.74 -11.90
C LEU A 51 -2.26 -1.74 -10.77
N LEU A 52 -1.81 -1.98 -9.55
CA LEU A 52 -2.63 -1.93 -8.34
C LEU A 52 -2.42 -0.62 -7.59
N ASP A 53 -1.17 -0.27 -7.30
CA ASP A 53 -0.82 0.91 -6.53
C ASP A 53 0.55 1.47 -6.95
N THR A 54 0.76 2.76 -6.73
CA THR A 54 2.00 3.47 -7.05
C THR A 54 2.33 4.50 -5.97
N ARG A 55 3.61 4.61 -5.61
CA ARG A 55 4.10 5.66 -4.71
C ARG A 55 5.36 6.30 -5.22
N LEU A 56 5.43 7.60 -5.03
CA LEU A 56 6.65 8.39 -5.14
C LEU A 56 7.29 8.49 -3.74
N VAL A 57 8.54 8.04 -3.61
CA VAL A 57 9.27 7.99 -2.34
C VAL A 57 10.65 8.61 -2.49
N HIS A 58 11.15 9.23 -1.42
CA HIS A 58 12.54 9.70 -1.36
C HIS A 58 13.50 8.53 -1.08
N HIS A 59 14.80 8.64 -1.39
CA HIS A 59 15.80 7.66 -0.93
C HIS A 59 16.44 7.99 0.42
N ASN A 60 16.09 9.12 1.02
CA ASN A 60 16.78 9.67 2.20
C ASN A 60 16.36 9.05 3.54
N ALA A 61 15.44 8.10 3.56
CA ALA A 61 14.90 7.56 4.80
C ALA A 61 14.61 6.06 4.70
N SER A 62 14.96 5.34 5.77
CA SER A 62 14.58 3.94 5.93
C SER A 62 13.21 3.84 6.60
N ARG A 63 12.22 3.23 5.92
CA ARG A 63 10.89 2.97 6.52
C ARG A 63 10.14 1.87 5.77
N TRP A 64 9.03 1.45 6.34
CA TRP A 64 8.04 0.63 5.65
C TRP A 64 7.15 1.48 4.76
N GLU A 65 6.89 0.99 3.55
CA GLU A 65 5.88 1.50 2.63
C GLU A 65 4.76 0.46 2.49
N SER A 66 3.51 0.89 2.62
CA SER A 66 2.33 0.05 2.39
C SER A 66 1.71 0.35 1.02
N PHE A 67 1.36 -0.69 0.28
CA PHE A 67 0.68 -0.61 -1.01
C PHE A 67 -0.65 -1.35 -0.95
N ASP A 68 -1.72 -0.73 -1.44
CA ASP A 68 -3.02 -1.41 -1.49
C ASP A 68 -3.01 -2.50 -2.56
N VAL A 69 -3.20 -3.74 -2.12
CA VAL A 69 -3.30 -4.93 -3.00
C VAL A 69 -4.64 -5.65 -2.82
N SER A 70 -5.59 -5.00 -2.13
CA SER A 70 -6.93 -5.52 -1.87
C SER A 70 -7.62 -6.01 -3.15
N PRO A 71 -7.59 -5.29 -4.30
CA PRO A 71 -8.26 -5.77 -5.51
C PRO A 71 -7.77 -7.14 -5.98
N ALA A 72 -6.47 -7.41 -5.91
CA ALA A 72 -5.90 -8.68 -6.32
C ALA A 72 -6.19 -9.79 -5.31
N VAL A 73 -5.96 -9.53 -4.01
CA VAL A 73 -6.16 -10.52 -2.96
C VAL A 73 -7.63 -10.94 -2.85
N LEU A 74 -8.57 -10.00 -2.99
CA LEU A 74 -9.99 -10.31 -2.98
C LEU A 74 -10.40 -11.16 -4.19
N ARG A 75 -9.85 -10.90 -5.38
CA ARG A 75 -10.08 -11.76 -6.55
C ARG A 75 -9.58 -13.18 -6.33
N TRP A 76 -8.39 -13.35 -5.77
CA TRP A 76 -7.82 -14.69 -5.55
C TRP A 76 -8.60 -15.48 -4.50
N THR A 77 -9.04 -14.82 -3.44
CA THR A 77 -9.62 -15.50 -2.27
C THR A 77 -11.14 -15.61 -2.32
N ARG A 78 -11.84 -14.56 -2.79
CA ARG A 78 -13.31 -14.53 -2.84
C ARG A 78 -13.86 -15.03 -4.17
N GLU A 79 -13.21 -14.67 -5.28
CA GLU A 79 -13.69 -15.01 -6.63
C GLU A 79 -13.04 -16.31 -7.15
N GLY A 80 -12.08 -16.88 -6.41
CA GLY A 80 -11.41 -18.14 -6.75
C GLY A 80 -10.51 -18.04 -7.99
N LEU A 81 -10.11 -16.82 -8.36
CA LEU A 81 -9.21 -16.61 -9.50
C LEU A 81 -7.79 -17.12 -9.17
N PRO A 82 -7.04 -17.60 -10.18
CA PRO A 82 -5.67 -18.06 -9.97
C PRO A 82 -4.78 -16.91 -9.48
N ASN A 83 -3.88 -17.23 -8.56
CA ASN A 83 -2.84 -16.32 -8.09
C ASN A 83 -1.53 -16.56 -8.85
N TYR A 84 -1.14 -15.64 -9.73
CA TYR A 84 0.16 -15.67 -10.43
C TYR A 84 1.21 -14.75 -9.79
N GLY A 85 0.89 -14.12 -8.66
CA GLY A 85 1.79 -13.28 -7.88
C GLY A 85 1.62 -11.78 -8.12
N LEU A 86 2.49 -11.03 -7.43
CA LEU A 86 2.64 -9.59 -7.56
C LEU A 86 3.98 -9.27 -8.22
N ALA A 87 4.01 -8.25 -9.05
CA ALA A 87 5.25 -7.69 -9.60
C ALA A 87 5.50 -6.30 -8.99
N VAL A 88 6.75 -6.02 -8.67
CA VAL A 88 7.19 -4.73 -8.12
C VAL A 88 8.23 -4.13 -9.04
N GLU A 89 8.00 -2.89 -9.47
CA GLU A 89 8.92 -2.13 -10.30
C GLU A 89 9.38 -0.88 -9.53
N VAL A 90 10.69 -0.61 -9.58
CA VAL A 90 11.31 0.55 -8.93
C VAL A 90 11.98 1.41 -10.01
N LEU A 91 11.38 2.55 -10.31
CA LEU A 91 11.85 3.49 -11.32
C LEU A 91 12.58 4.65 -10.64
N HIS A 92 13.82 4.87 -11.05
CA HIS A 92 14.65 5.96 -10.53
C HIS A 92 14.50 7.17 -11.45
N LEU A 93 13.94 8.27 -10.94
CA LEU A 93 13.56 9.41 -11.79
C LEU A 93 14.75 10.29 -12.15
N ASN A 94 15.69 10.48 -11.22
CA ASN A 94 16.79 11.45 -11.35
C ASN A 94 18.19 10.90 -11.02
N GLN A 95 18.34 9.60 -10.71
CA GLN A 95 19.61 9.02 -10.27
C GLN A 95 20.39 8.29 -11.37
N THR A 96 21.72 8.40 -11.31
CA THR A 96 22.63 7.61 -12.15
C THR A 96 22.58 6.11 -11.80
N PRO A 97 22.87 5.19 -12.75
CA PRO A 97 22.69 3.75 -12.58
C PRO A 97 23.41 3.09 -11.40
N ARG A 98 24.35 3.79 -10.75
CA ARG A 98 25.24 3.26 -9.71
C ARG A 98 24.54 2.78 -8.43
N HIS A 99 23.27 3.15 -8.22
CA HIS A 99 22.53 2.80 -7.00
C HIS A 99 21.23 2.00 -7.26
N GLN A 100 20.99 1.56 -8.50
CA GLN A 100 19.81 0.80 -8.86
C GLN A 100 19.73 -0.51 -8.07
N GLY A 101 18.59 -0.76 -7.42
CA GLY A 101 18.30 -2.01 -6.70
C GLY A 101 18.75 -2.08 -5.24
N ARG A 102 19.32 -1.00 -4.67
CA ARG A 102 19.73 -0.98 -3.24
C ARG A 102 18.69 -0.39 -2.29
N HIS A 103 17.72 0.36 -2.83
CA HIS A 103 16.77 1.14 -2.04
C HIS A 103 15.60 0.29 -1.49
N VAL A 104 14.95 -0.51 -2.34
CA VAL A 104 13.77 -1.30 -1.96
C VAL A 104 14.18 -2.75 -1.75
N ARG A 105 13.89 -3.30 -0.57
CA ARG A 105 14.27 -4.66 -0.21
C ARG A 105 13.19 -5.65 -0.68
N ILE A 106 13.41 -6.21 -1.87
CA ILE A 106 12.51 -7.19 -2.50
C ILE A 106 13.05 -8.62 -2.34
N SER A 107 14.37 -8.80 -2.34
CA SER A 107 15.04 -10.09 -2.25
C SER A 107 16.29 -10.04 -1.36
N ARG A 108 16.78 -11.22 -0.97
CA ARG A 108 18.05 -11.37 -0.25
C ARG A 108 19.19 -10.85 -1.13
N SER A 109 19.99 -9.93 -0.58
CA SER A 109 21.24 -9.49 -1.20
C SER A 109 22.21 -10.66 -1.33
N LEU A 110 22.98 -10.71 -2.42
CA LEU A 110 24.13 -11.63 -2.54
C LEU A 110 25.34 -11.11 -1.74
N HIS A 111 25.38 -9.80 -1.49
CA HIS A 111 26.39 -9.13 -0.67
C HIS A 111 25.79 -8.90 0.71
N ARG A 112 25.99 -9.90 1.57
CA ARG A 112 25.51 -9.89 2.95
C ARG A 112 26.26 -8.82 3.74
N GLU A 113 25.58 -7.73 4.06
CA GLU A 113 26.11 -6.80 5.05
C GLU A 113 26.06 -7.51 6.43
N PRO A 114 27.09 -7.35 7.29
CA PRO A 114 27.25 -8.14 8.52
C PRO A 114 26.11 -8.02 9.55
N ASP A 115 25.18 -7.09 9.37
CA ASP A 115 24.07 -6.75 10.28
C ASP A 115 22.69 -6.84 9.59
N GLU A 116 22.59 -7.58 8.48
CA GLU A 116 21.38 -7.58 7.64
C GLU A 116 20.33 -8.60 8.13
N ASP A 117 19.39 -8.11 8.96
CA ASP A 117 18.21 -8.83 9.46
C ASP A 117 17.14 -9.03 8.35
N TRP A 118 17.48 -9.77 7.30
CA TRP A 118 16.57 -10.05 6.18
C TRP A 118 15.21 -10.59 6.64
N ASP A 119 15.19 -11.45 7.67
CA ASP A 119 13.94 -12.03 8.14
C ASP A 119 12.98 -10.96 8.70
N GLN A 120 13.50 -9.86 9.23
CA GLN A 120 12.68 -8.73 9.69
C GLN A 120 12.28 -7.80 8.54
N LEU A 121 13.13 -7.67 7.51
CA LEU A 121 12.96 -6.69 6.42
C LEU A 121 12.33 -7.25 5.13
N ARG A 122 12.02 -8.55 5.10
CA ARG A 122 11.39 -9.21 3.96
C ARG A 122 10.01 -8.60 3.63
N PRO A 123 9.57 -8.59 2.37
CA PRO A 123 8.21 -8.20 1.99
C PRO A 123 7.13 -8.96 2.77
N LEU A 124 6.07 -8.26 3.20
CA LEU A 124 4.95 -8.85 3.94
C LEU A 124 3.63 -8.57 3.21
N LEU A 125 2.85 -9.61 2.95
CA LEU A 125 1.45 -9.47 2.58
C LEU A 125 0.60 -9.49 3.85
N VAL A 126 0.01 -8.35 4.20
CA VAL A 126 -0.84 -8.19 5.37
C VAL A 126 -2.29 -8.23 4.92
N THR A 127 -3.08 -9.16 5.45
CA THR A 127 -4.50 -9.28 5.16
C THR A 127 -5.32 -8.89 6.38
N PHE A 128 -6.34 -8.09 6.16
CA PHE A 128 -7.33 -7.73 7.17
C PHE A 128 -8.61 -8.49 6.86
N GLY A 129 -9.13 -9.19 7.86
CA GLY A 129 -10.35 -9.96 7.73
C GLY A 129 -11.10 -10.03 9.05
N HIS A 130 -12.30 -10.59 9.01
CA HIS A 130 -13.13 -10.79 10.18
C HIS A 130 -13.89 -12.12 10.07
N ASP A 131 -14.17 -12.73 11.22
CA ASP A 131 -14.91 -13.99 11.34
C ASP A 131 -16.43 -13.83 11.20
N GLY A 132 -16.92 -12.61 10.94
CA GLY A 132 -18.34 -12.27 10.85
C GLY A 132 -19.06 -12.26 12.20
N LYS A 133 -18.35 -12.51 13.31
CA LYS A 133 -18.89 -12.51 14.68
C LYS A 133 -18.54 -11.22 15.44
N GLY A 134 -17.88 -10.28 14.78
CA GLY A 134 -17.50 -8.99 15.34
C GLY A 134 -18.71 -8.09 15.66
N HIS A 135 -18.93 -7.80 16.94
CA HIS A 135 -19.79 -6.70 17.36
C HIS A 135 -19.11 -5.36 17.00
N PRO A 136 -19.82 -4.39 16.39
CA PRO A 136 -19.23 -3.09 16.08
C PRO A 136 -18.77 -2.40 17.37
N LEU A 137 -17.46 -2.14 17.49
CA LEU A 137 -16.82 -1.52 18.66
C LEU A 137 -17.35 -0.11 18.97
N THR A 138 -18.08 0.51 18.03
CA THR A 138 -18.73 1.80 18.24
C THR A 138 -20.17 1.78 17.76
N ARG A 139 -21.10 1.32 18.63
CA ARG A 139 -22.50 1.73 18.52
C ARG A 139 -22.58 3.19 18.93
N ARG A 140 -22.21 4.12 18.04
CA ARG A 140 -22.49 5.55 18.23
C ARG A 140 -24.00 5.71 18.19
N THR A 141 -24.64 5.64 19.36
CA THR A 141 -26.04 5.98 19.52
C THR A 141 -26.20 7.39 18.97
N LYS A 142 -26.90 7.53 17.83
CA LYS A 142 -27.22 8.85 17.26
C LYS A 142 -27.94 9.63 18.36
N ARG A 143 -27.25 10.57 19.01
CA ARG A 143 -27.87 11.62 19.82
C ARG A 143 -28.50 12.62 18.86
N SER A 144 -29.56 12.23 18.16
CA SER A 144 -30.50 13.23 17.66
C SER A 144 -31.49 13.50 18.80
N PRO A 145 -31.61 14.74 19.29
CA PRO A 145 -32.67 15.04 20.24
C PRO A 145 -34.00 14.85 19.51
N LYS A 146 -34.90 14.03 20.06
CA LYS A 146 -36.30 13.98 19.62
C LYS A 146 -36.86 15.39 19.77
N ARG A 147 -36.88 16.16 18.68
CA ARG A 147 -37.54 17.46 18.63
C ARG A 147 -39.04 17.20 18.70
N ASN A 148 -39.58 17.24 19.92
CA ASN A 148 -41.01 17.26 20.18
C ASN A 148 -41.63 18.34 19.28
N ARG A 149 -42.37 17.92 18.24
CA ARG A 149 -43.19 18.81 17.43
C ARG A 149 -44.34 19.28 18.33
N LYS A 150 -44.13 20.38 19.06
CA LYS A 150 -45.23 21.12 19.67
C LYS A 150 -45.88 21.93 18.55
N ARG A 151 -47.00 21.40 18.06
CA ARG A 151 -47.87 22.01 17.05
C ARG A 151 -48.44 23.30 17.64
N ASN A 152 -47.86 24.45 17.30
CA ASN A 152 -48.48 25.73 17.62
C ASN A 152 -49.32 26.18 16.41
N ARG A 153 -50.63 26.22 16.60
CA ARG A 153 -51.59 26.84 15.68
C ARG A 153 -51.52 28.35 15.87
N ASN A 154 -51.78 29.08 14.79
CA ASN A 154 -52.01 30.53 14.70
C ASN A 154 -50.75 31.39 14.55
N CYS A 155 -50.43 31.75 13.30
CA CYS A 155 -50.10 33.12 12.93
C CYS A 155 -50.73 33.38 11.55
N ARG A 156 -51.57 34.40 11.50
CA ARG A 156 -52.45 34.80 10.38
C ARG A 156 -51.63 35.50 9.29
N SER A 157 -51.93 35.20 8.02
CA SER A 157 -51.52 36.04 6.89
C SER A 157 -52.37 37.31 6.87
N HIS A 158 -51.74 38.46 6.65
CA HIS A 158 -52.40 39.68 6.17
C HIS A 158 -51.89 39.97 4.76
N GLU A 159 -52.86 40.21 3.87
CA GLU A 159 -52.88 40.67 2.47
C GLU A 159 -51.70 40.34 1.55
#